data_AF-A0A838PM01-F1
#
_entry.id   AF-A0A838PM01-F1
#
_cell.length_a   1.000
_cell.length_b   1.000
_cell.length_c   1.000
_cell.angle_alpha   90.00
_cell.angle_beta   90.00
_cell.angle_gamma   90.00
#
_symmetry.space_group_name_H-M   'P 1'
#
loop_
_entity.id
_entity.type
_entity.pdbx_description
1 polymer ?
#
loop_
_entity_poly.entity_id
_entity_poly.type
_entity_poly.pdbx_seq_one_letter_code
_entity_poly.pdbx_strand_id
1 'polypeptide(L)'
;MLQHPELRRQAQREGVPLDVVALAVRYAVPDLRPLALGYRSMQPLLVDALRSSKLSLAVRGGELPPRPRIVFAKGVPPGMRILEPSGDTLAGRPQSHSPALYRRVLGQGLPAFRLDDAELLAAVIEWCVTEPPDQRSVAEILDDLAAACDEPLEVVKLPLLALVAGNAFVRLPNELPLAQQRLTLRQDLRTPEGLLGQLRLVAQEKLERHLGKVDFRILAAVTGGLPGEATTVAVGEA
;
A
#
# COMPACT_ATOMS: atom_id res chain seq x y z
N MET A 1 23.95 1.59 -17.79
CA MET A 1 24.56 2.08 -16.53
C MET A 1 25.53 1.05 -15.91
N LEU A 2 26.45 0.50 -16.71
CA LEU A 2 27.64 -0.26 -16.25
C LEU A 2 28.76 0.01 -17.26
N GLN A 3 29.26 1.25 -17.27
CA GLN A 3 30.35 1.66 -18.18
C GLN A 3 31.74 1.32 -17.61
N HIS A 4 31.83 0.92 -16.33
CA HIS A 4 33.10 0.52 -15.72
C HIS A 4 33.40 -0.97 -16.01
N PRO A 5 34.51 -1.30 -16.71
CA PRO A 5 34.83 -2.67 -17.10
C PRO A 5 35.04 -3.61 -15.90
N GLU A 6 35.56 -3.08 -14.79
CA GLU A 6 35.83 -3.83 -13.56
C GLU A 6 34.54 -4.23 -12.84
N LEU A 7 33.58 -3.32 -12.70
CA LEU A 7 32.25 -3.62 -12.14
C LEU A 7 31.50 -4.65 -13.00
N ARG A 8 31.69 -4.60 -14.33
CA ARG A 8 31.11 -5.59 -15.24
C ARG A 8 31.74 -6.97 -15.05
N ARG A 9 33.07 -7.05 -14.86
CA ARG A 9 33.78 -8.31 -14.56
C ARG A 9 33.41 -8.86 -13.18
N GLN A 10 33.28 -7.99 -12.17
CA GLN A 10 32.86 -8.36 -10.83
C GLN A 10 31.41 -8.85 -10.81
N ALA A 11 30.50 -8.13 -11.47
CA ALA A 11 29.11 -8.56 -11.63
C ALA A 11 28.98 -9.92 -12.33
N GLN A 12 29.87 -10.23 -13.29
CA GLN A 12 29.89 -11.51 -13.99
C GLN A 12 30.48 -12.67 -13.16
N ARG A 13 31.46 -12.41 -12.29
CA ARG A 13 32.13 -13.46 -11.49
C ARG A 13 31.46 -13.70 -10.13
N GLU A 14 31.08 -12.62 -9.45
CA GLU A 14 30.68 -12.65 -8.05
C GLU A 14 29.33 -11.97 -7.79
N GLY A 15 28.79 -11.25 -8.77
CA GLY A 15 27.63 -10.38 -8.60
C GLY A 15 27.97 -9.06 -7.93
N VAL A 16 27.05 -8.10 -8.00
CA VAL A 16 27.17 -6.80 -7.32
C VAL A 16 26.48 -6.89 -5.96
N PRO A 17 27.17 -6.60 -4.84
CA PRO A 17 26.54 -6.63 -3.51
C PRO A 17 25.30 -5.75 -3.43
N LEU A 18 24.26 -6.24 -2.74
CA LEU A 18 23.00 -5.52 -2.55
C LEU A 18 23.20 -4.13 -1.93
N ASP A 19 24.15 -3.98 -0.99
CA ASP A 19 24.40 -2.69 -0.32
C ASP A 19 24.90 -1.61 -1.29
N VAL A 20 25.73 -2.00 -2.26
CA VAL A 20 26.23 -1.11 -3.31
C VAL A 20 25.08 -0.67 -4.22
N VAL A 21 24.20 -1.62 -4.56
CA VAL A 21 23.02 -1.35 -5.38
C VAL A 21 22.04 -0.47 -4.63
N ALA A 22 21.81 -0.74 -3.34
CA ALA A 22 20.94 0.06 -2.48
C ALA A 22 21.46 1.50 -2.35
N LEU A 23 22.78 1.69 -2.23
CA LEU A 23 23.41 3.02 -2.21
C LEU A 23 23.20 3.74 -3.55
N ALA A 24 23.45 3.07 -4.68
CA ALA A 24 23.25 3.64 -6.01
C ALA A 24 21.78 4.03 -6.26
N VAL A 25 20.85 3.19 -5.82
CA VAL A 25 19.41 3.46 -5.91
C VAL A 25 19.03 4.67 -5.04
N ARG A 26 19.52 4.76 -3.80
CA ARG A 26 19.29 5.94 -2.94
C ARG A 26 19.89 7.20 -3.52
N TYR A 27 21.02 7.11 -4.20
CA TYR A 27 21.61 8.27 -4.88
C TYR A 27 20.74 8.72 -6.06
N ALA A 28 20.21 7.78 -6.85
CA ALA A 28 19.36 8.08 -8.00
C ALA A 28 17.94 8.51 -7.61
N VAL A 29 17.42 7.97 -6.50
CA VAL A 29 16.08 8.23 -5.96
C VAL A 29 16.20 8.44 -4.44
N PRO A 30 16.56 9.66 -3.99
CA PRO A 30 16.82 9.98 -2.57
C PRO A 30 15.68 9.61 -1.63
N ASP A 31 14.44 9.78 -2.09
CA ASP A 31 13.24 9.55 -1.29
C ASP A 31 12.70 8.12 -1.36
N LEU A 32 13.40 7.18 -2.02
CA LEU A 32 12.95 5.80 -2.12
C LEU A 32 13.00 5.11 -0.75
N ARG A 33 11.81 4.86 -0.20
CA ARG A 33 11.63 4.09 1.04
C ARG A 33 10.90 2.78 0.72
N PRO A 34 11.57 1.61 0.75
CA PRO A 34 10.92 0.33 0.46
C PRO A 34 9.66 0.10 1.31
N LEU A 35 9.71 0.49 2.59
CA LEU A 35 8.57 0.36 3.51
C LEU A 35 7.35 1.17 3.05
N ALA A 36 7.56 2.36 2.47
CA ALA A 36 6.49 3.20 1.95
C ALA A 36 5.81 2.58 0.71
N LEU A 37 6.55 1.73 -0.01
CA LEU A 37 6.03 0.91 -1.11
C LEU A 37 5.50 -0.46 -0.63
N GLY A 38 5.47 -0.70 0.68
CA GLY A 38 5.01 -1.95 1.27
C GLY A 38 6.03 -3.09 1.28
N TYR A 39 7.29 -2.82 0.97
CA TYR A 39 8.35 -3.81 1.06
C TYR A 39 9.07 -3.70 2.41
N ARG A 40 9.20 -4.81 3.14
CA ARG A 40 9.92 -4.88 4.43
C ARG A 40 11.39 -4.44 4.36
N SER A 41 12.02 -4.52 3.19
CA SER A 41 13.40 -4.10 2.96
C SER A 41 13.68 -3.90 1.47
N MET A 42 14.89 -3.46 1.12
CA MET A 42 15.31 -3.28 -0.27
C MET A 42 15.36 -4.61 -1.06
N GLN A 43 15.67 -5.72 -0.39
CA GLN A 43 15.76 -7.04 -1.02
C GLN A 43 14.48 -7.46 -1.75
N PRO A 44 13.29 -7.56 -1.11
CA PRO A 44 12.06 -7.96 -1.78
C PRO A 44 11.61 -6.93 -2.83
N LEU A 45 11.89 -5.63 -2.63
CA LEU A 45 11.65 -4.61 -3.66
C LEU A 45 12.44 -4.92 -4.93
N LEU A 46 13.73 -5.24 -4.82
CA LEU A 46 14.58 -5.55 -5.97
C LEU A 46 14.27 -6.91 -6.59
N VAL A 47 13.94 -7.93 -5.81
CA VAL A 47 13.49 -9.23 -6.36
C VAL A 47 12.30 -9.01 -7.30
N ASP A 48 11.35 -8.17 -6.89
CA ASP A 48 10.16 -7.87 -7.69
C ASP A 48 10.48 -6.96 -8.88
N ALA A 49 11.24 -5.88 -8.65
CA ALA A 49 11.64 -4.92 -9.69
C ALA A 49 12.44 -5.58 -10.83
N LEU A 50 13.18 -6.64 -10.54
CA LEU A 50 14.07 -7.31 -11.50
C LEU A 50 13.42 -8.48 -12.24
N ARG A 51 12.16 -8.83 -11.92
CA ARG A 51 11.47 -10.02 -12.44
C ARG A 51 11.45 -10.11 -13.97
N SER A 52 11.28 -8.98 -14.66
CA SER A 52 11.26 -8.90 -16.13
C SER A 52 12.60 -8.42 -16.73
N SER A 53 13.66 -8.38 -15.94
CA SER A 53 14.97 -7.91 -16.35
C SER A 53 15.92 -9.07 -16.67
N LYS A 54 17.10 -8.76 -17.25
CA LYS A 54 18.18 -9.75 -17.44
C LYS A 54 18.98 -10.01 -16.16
N LEU A 55 18.62 -9.34 -15.06
CA LEU A 55 19.28 -9.40 -13.78
C LEU A 55 18.37 -10.09 -12.76
N SER A 56 18.97 -10.69 -11.74
CA SER A 56 18.26 -11.31 -10.62
C SER A 56 19.05 -11.11 -9.34
N LEU A 57 18.38 -11.20 -8.21
CA LEU A 57 19.04 -11.24 -6.91
C LEU A 57 19.35 -12.69 -6.55
N ALA A 58 20.58 -12.97 -6.12
CA ALA A 58 21.01 -14.31 -5.74
C ALA A 58 21.76 -14.29 -4.40
N VAL A 59 21.79 -15.42 -3.72
CA VAL A 59 22.56 -15.64 -2.48
C VAL A 59 23.44 -16.87 -2.63
N ARG A 60 24.64 -16.84 -2.06
CA ARG A 60 25.53 -17.99 -2.04
C ARG A 60 25.11 -18.97 -0.93
N GLY A 61 25.03 -20.26 -1.26
CA GLY A 61 24.78 -21.31 -0.27
C GLY A 61 25.92 -21.37 0.75
N GLY A 62 25.58 -21.50 2.04
CA GLY A 62 26.56 -21.61 3.13
C GLY A 62 27.12 -20.29 3.66
N GLU A 63 26.74 -19.13 3.09
CA GLU A 63 27.16 -17.82 3.62
C GLU A 63 26.25 -17.39 4.79
N LEU A 64 26.85 -17.16 5.96
CA LEU A 64 26.19 -16.72 7.19
C LEU A 64 26.89 -15.45 7.71
N PRO A 65 26.22 -14.29 7.76
CA PRO A 65 24.85 -14.03 7.29
C PRO A 65 24.75 -14.05 5.75
N PRO A 66 23.57 -14.36 5.18
CA PRO A 66 23.37 -14.33 3.74
C PRO A 66 23.59 -12.91 3.18
N ARG A 67 24.40 -12.78 2.13
CA ARG A 67 24.68 -11.50 1.46
C ARG A 67 24.15 -11.52 0.03
N PRO A 68 22.95 -10.97 -0.22
CA PRO A 68 22.37 -10.97 -1.57
C PRO A 68 23.20 -10.14 -2.54
N ARG A 69 23.27 -10.60 -3.80
CA ARG A 69 24.00 -9.95 -4.88
C ARG A 69 23.17 -9.93 -6.15
N ILE A 70 23.29 -8.86 -6.93
CA ILE A 70 22.71 -8.76 -8.26
C ILE A 70 23.62 -9.51 -9.24
N VAL A 71 23.03 -10.47 -9.95
CA VAL A 71 23.70 -11.31 -10.95
C VAL A 71 22.92 -11.27 -12.26
N PHE A 72 23.53 -11.76 -13.35
CA PHE A 72 22.80 -12.01 -14.58
C PHE A 72 21.96 -13.30 -14.46
N ALA A 73 20.67 -13.23 -14.81
CA ALA A 73 19.75 -14.36 -14.68
C ALA A 73 20.20 -15.61 -15.48
N LYS A 74 20.79 -15.38 -16.67
CA LYS A 74 21.31 -16.45 -17.55
C LYS A 74 22.77 -16.84 -17.27
N GLY A 75 23.36 -16.36 -16.19
CA GLY A 75 24.78 -16.54 -15.87
C GLY A 75 25.04 -16.47 -14.37
N VAL A 76 24.22 -17.20 -13.60
CA VAL A 76 24.34 -17.24 -12.14
C VAL A 76 25.67 -17.90 -11.75
N PRO A 77 26.52 -17.26 -10.93
CA PRO A 77 27.77 -17.85 -10.49
C PRO A 77 27.58 -19.18 -9.74
N PRO A 78 28.52 -20.14 -9.87
CA PRO A 78 28.44 -21.41 -9.16
C PRO A 78 28.29 -21.26 -7.65
N GLY A 79 27.42 -22.08 -7.05
CA GLY A 79 27.12 -22.06 -5.62
C GLY A 79 26.14 -20.96 -5.18
N MET A 80 25.61 -20.17 -6.11
CA MET A 80 24.53 -19.21 -5.84
C MET A 80 23.17 -19.76 -6.26
N ARG A 81 22.13 -19.35 -5.52
CA ARG A 81 20.72 -19.58 -5.85
C ARG A 81 20.01 -18.25 -6.06
N ILE A 82 19.17 -18.17 -7.09
CA ILE A 82 18.29 -17.02 -7.29
C ILE A 82 17.29 -16.95 -6.14
N LEU A 83 17.05 -15.74 -5.64
CA LEU A 83 16.00 -15.47 -4.68
C LEU A 83 14.70 -15.27 -5.45
N GLU A 84 13.75 -16.16 -5.21
CA GLU A 84 12.42 -16.03 -5.75
C GLU A 84 11.59 -15.01 -4.94
N PRO A 85 10.61 -14.37 -5.58
CA PRO A 85 9.62 -13.56 -4.88
C PRO A 85 8.92 -14.45 -3.83
N SER A 86 9.04 -14.12 -2.54
CA SER A 86 8.23 -14.75 -1.49
C SER A 86 6.74 -14.50 -1.78
N GLY A 87 5.82 -15.43 -1.48
CA GLY A 87 4.39 -15.35 -1.87
C GLY A 87 3.67 -14.00 -1.63
N ASP A 88 4.19 -13.16 -0.74
CA ASP A 88 3.79 -11.76 -0.55
C ASP A 88 4.30 -10.76 -1.61
N THR A 89 4.89 -11.18 -2.72
CA THR A 89 5.40 -10.27 -3.77
C THR A 89 4.60 -10.46 -5.05
N LEU A 90 3.99 -9.36 -5.49
CA LEU A 90 3.04 -9.27 -6.59
C LEU A 90 3.50 -10.08 -7.79
N ALA A 91 2.86 -11.23 -7.97
CA ALA A 91 3.14 -12.09 -9.08
C ALA A 91 2.77 -11.38 -10.40
N GLY A 92 3.75 -10.75 -11.04
CA GLY A 92 3.62 -10.23 -12.39
C GLY A 92 3.87 -8.73 -12.51
N ARG A 93 4.92 -8.39 -13.27
CA ARG A 93 5.30 -7.09 -13.84
C ARG A 93 5.70 -5.95 -12.85
N PRO A 94 6.94 -5.42 -12.94
CA PRO A 94 7.45 -4.34 -12.09
C PRO A 94 6.86 -2.94 -12.38
N GLN A 95 5.66 -2.88 -12.97
CA GLN A 95 4.93 -1.65 -13.32
C GLN A 95 3.40 -1.81 -13.26
N SER A 96 2.85 -2.99 -12.96
CA SER A 96 1.40 -3.14 -12.98
C SER A 96 0.81 -2.67 -11.65
N HIS A 97 0.16 -1.52 -11.70
CA HIS A 97 -0.95 -1.21 -10.79
C HIS A 97 -1.75 -2.49 -10.54
N SER A 98 -1.99 -2.81 -9.28
CA SER A 98 -2.79 -3.97 -8.89
C SER A 98 -3.52 -3.67 -7.60
N PRO A 99 -4.70 -4.28 -7.37
CA PRO A 99 -5.44 -4.09 -6.13
C PRO A 99 -4.60 -4.41 -4.89
N ALA A 100 -3.78 -5.46 -4.96
CA ALA A 100 -2.90 -5.86 -3.85
C ALA A 100 -1.78 -4.84 -3.58
N LEU A 101 -1.18 -4.21 -4.61
CA LEU A 101 -0.23 -3.11 -4.42
C LEU A 101 -0.91 -1.94 -3.73
N TYR A 102 -2.11 -1.57 -4.20
CA TYR A 102 -2.82 -0.41 -3.69
C TYR A 102 -3.21 -0.60 -2.24
N ARG A 103 -3.86 -1.72 -1.89
CA ARG A 103 -4.20 -2.05 -0.50
C ARG A 103 -2.97 -2.00 0.40
N ARG A 104 -1.83 -2.49 -0.08
CA ARG A 104 -0.58 -2.45 0.66
C ARG A 104 -0.09 -1.03 0.90
N VAL A 105 0.00 -0.18 -0.14
CA VAL A 105 0.43 1.22 0.00
C VAL A 105 -0.55 2.00 0.88
N LEU A 106 -1.85 1.81 0.66
CA LEU A 106 -2.92 2.41 1.45
C LEU A 106 -2.87 2.00 2.93
N GLY A 107 -2.54 0.74 3.23
CA GLY A 107 -2.40 0.24 4.60
C GLY A 107 -1.11 0.63 5.33
N GLN A 108 -0.12 1.21 4.65
CA GLN A 108 1.22 1.51 5.21
C GLN A 108 1.38 2.97 5.63
N GLY A 109 1.98 3.22 6.79
CA GLY A 109 2.18 4.57 7.32
C GLY A 109 0.87 5.29 7.66
N LEU A 110 0.97 6.52 8.15
CA LEU A 110 -0.19 7.36 8.47
C LEU A 110 -0.50 8.29 7.28
N PRO A 111 -1.77 8.45 6.89
CA PRO A 111 -2.96 7.78 7.42
C PRO A 111 -3.07 6.34 6.89
N ALA A 112 -3.40 5.36 7.73
CA ALA A 112 -3.58 3.98 7.28
C ALA A 112 -5.02 3.76 6.79
N PHE A 113 -5.18 3.39 5.52
CA PHE A 113 -6.45 3.07 4.89
C PHE A 113 -6.53 1.56 4.70
N ARG A 114 -7.23 0.88 5.62
CA ARG A 114 -7.54 -0.55 5.50
C ARG A 114 -8.99 -0.70 5.09
N LEU A 115 -9.20 -0.93 3.79
CA LEU A 115 -10.50 -0.99 3.12
C LEU A 115 -10.68 -2.42 2.58
N ASP A 116 -10.70 -3.38 3.49
CA ASP A 116 -10.70 -4.81 3.12
C ASP A 116 -12.12 -5.34 2.86
N ASP A 117 -13.14 -4.66 3.40
CA ASP A 117 -14.56 -5.01 3.26
C ASP A 117 -15.35 -3.80 2.75
N ALA A 118 -15.83 -3.89 1.51
CA ALA A 118 -16.57 -2.81 0.86
C ALA A 118 -18.03 -2.70 1.35
N GLU A 119 -18.64 -3.81 1.75
CA GLU A 119 -20.01 -3.83 2.25
C GLU A 119 -20.05 -3.20 3.64
N LEU A 120 -19.11 -3.58 4.50
CA LEU A 120 -18.93 -2.96 5.81
C LEU A 120 -18.60 -1.47 5.70
N LEU A 121 -17.72 -1.08 4.78
CA LEU A 121 -17.42 0.33 4.54
C LEU A 121 -18.68 1.11 4.13
N ALA A 122 -19.48 0.55 3.23
CA ALA A 122 -20.73 1.16 2.80
C ALA A 122 -21.72 1.30 3.97
N ALA A 123 -21.86 0.27 4.82
CA ALA A 123 -22.71 0.32 6.00
C ALA A 123 -22.25 1.40 7.01
N VAL A 124 -20.94 1.51 7.25
CA VAL A 124 -20.37 2.54 8.14
C VAL A 124 -20.58 3.94 7.58
N ILE A 125 -20.43 4.12 6.26
CA ILE A 125 -20.71 5.39 5.57
C ILE A 125 -22.19 5.76 5.71
N GLU A 126 -23.10 4.82 5.46
CA GLU A 126 -24.54 5.02 5.56
C GLU A 126 -24.96 5.40 6.98
N TRP A 127 -24.41 4.69 7.97
CA TRP A 127 -24.63 5.02 9.38
C TRP A 127 -24.13 6.43 9.71
N CYS A 128 -22.93 6.81 9.25
CA CYS A 128 -22.41 8.17 9.48
C CYS A 128 -23.29 9.26 8.85
N VAL A 129 -24.00 8.98 7.75
CA VAL A 129 -24.90 9.95 7.13
C VAL A 129 -26.24 10.01 7.87
N THR A 130 -26.77 8.85 8.28
CA THR A 130 -28.06 8.73 8.98
C THR A 130 -27.98 9.23 10.42
N GLU A 131 -26.89 8.92 11.11
CA GLU A 131 -26.59 9.27 12.50
C GLU A 131 -25.27 10.05 12.58
N PRO A 132 -25.22 11.28 12.05
CA PRO A 132 -23.98 12.03 11.91
C PRO A 132 -23.33 12.31 13.27
N PRO A 133 -22.08 11.83 13.51
CA PRO A 133 -21.39 12.13 14.74
C PRO A 133 -21.25 13.64 14.96
N ASP A 134 -21.57 14.11 16.16
CA ASP A 134 -21.35 15.49 16.57
C ASP A 134 -20.77 15.56 17.98
N GLN A 135 -19.54 16.07 18.10
CA GLN A 135 -18.78 16.12 19.34
C GLN A 135 -18.72 14.77 20.06
N ARG A 136 -18.57 13.66 19.33
CA ARG A 136 -18.49 12.31 19.91
C ARG A 136 -17.06 11.80 19.97
N SER A 137 -16.72 11.06 21.01
CA SER A 137 -15.44 10.36 21.10
C SER A 137 -15.42 9.17 20.12
N VAL A 138 -14.21 8.71 19.77
CA VAL A 138 -14.05 7.52 18.91
C VAL A 138 -14.67 6.28 19.55
N ALA A 139 -14.55 6.11 20.87
CA ALA A 139 -15.12 4.96 21.58
C ALA A 139 -16.66 4.95 21.46
N GLU A 140 -17.31 6.07 21.72
CA GLU A 140 -18.77 6.19 21.60
C GLU A 140 -19.26 5.91 20.16
N ILE A 141 -18.53 6.36 19.15
CA ILE A 141 -18.91 6.09 17.74
C ILE A 141 -18.72 4.61 17.40
N LEU A 142 -17.66 3.98 17.89
CA LEU A 142 -17.40 2.56 17.64
C LEU A 142 -18.44 1.66 18.30
N ASP A 143 -18.84 1.96 19.54
CA ASP A 143 -19.87 1.19 20.26
C ASP A 143 -21.19 1.20 19.50
N ASP A 144 -21.62 2.38 19.02
CA ASP A 144 -22.85 2.51 18.23
C ASP A 144 -22.73 1.85 16.85
N LEU A 145 -21.59 2.01 16.16
CA LEU A 145 -21.35 1.35 14.86
C LEU A 145 -21.36 -0.18 14.99
N ALA A 146 -20.72 -0.72 16.02
CA ALA A 146 -20.69 -2.16 16.27
C ALA A 146 -22.12 -2.69 16.48
N ALA A 147 -22.94 -1.97 17.24
CA ALA A 147 -24.34 -2.31 17.45
C ALA A 147 -25.19 -2.17 16.17
N ALA A 148 -24.98 -1.10 15.38
CA ALA A 148 -25.74 -0.83 14.16
C ALA A 148 -25.40 -1.79 13.02
N CYS A 149 -24.15 -2.22 12.91
CA CYS A 149 -23.69 -3.17 11.88
C CYS A 149 -23.82 -4.64 12.31
N ASP A 150 -24.16 -4.93 13.57
CA ASP A 150 -24.10 -6.28 14.16
C ASP A 150 -22.70 -6.94 14.00
N GLU A 151 -21.65 -6.13 14.19
CA GLU A 151 -20.26 -6.53 13.95
C GLU A 151 -19.38 -6.24 15.18
N PRO A 152 -18.34 -7.04 15.43
CA PRO A 152 -17.39 -6.76 16.51
C PRO A 152 -16.69 -5.41 16.35
N LEU A 153 -16.38 -4.74 17.47
CA LEU A 153 -15.66 -3.46 17.49
C LEU A 153 -14.38 -3.46 16.64
N GLU A 154 -13.61 -4.55 16.66
CA GLU A 154 -12.36 -4.65 15.89
C GLU A 154 -12.59 -4.68 14.37
N VAL A 155 -13.79 -5.06 13.92
CA VAL A 155 -14.19 -5.12 12.51
C VAL A 155 -14.59 -3.72 12.02
N VAL A 156 -15.53 -3.05 12.71
CA VAL A 156 -16.00 -1.69 12.34
C VAL A 156 -14.96 -0.58 12.53
N LYS A 157 -13.93 -0.84 13.35
CA LYS A 157 -12.88 0.13 13.66
C LYS A 157 -12.05 0.54 12.46
N LEU A 158 -11.73 -0.38 11.56
CA LEU A 158 -10.90 -0.07 10.40
C LEU A 158 -11.56 0.94 9.44
N PRO A 159 -12.82 0.75 8.99
CA PRO A 159 -13.50 1.73 8.14
C PRO A 159 -13.73 3.08 8.84
N LEU A 160 -14.07 3.11 10.14
CA LEU A 160 -14.18 4.38 10.87
C LEU A 160 -12.84 5.13 10.89
N LEU A 161 -11.75 4.44 11.22
CA LEU A 161 -10.42 5.06 11.24
C LEU A 161 -9.98 5.50 9.84
N ALA A 162 -10.41 4.82 8.78
CA ALA A 162 -10.20 5.26 7.41
C ALA A 162 -10.93 6.60 7.12
N LEU A 163 -12.16 6.77 7.59
CA LEU A 163 -12.89 8.05 7.47
C LEU A 163 -12.22 9.18 8.26
N VAL A 164 -11.75 8.90 9.48
CA VAL A 164 -10.96 9.85 10.28
C VAL A 164 -9.68 10.25 9.54
N ALA A 165 -8.95 9.27 9.02
CA ALA A 165 -7.75 9.44 8.20
C ALA A 165 -8.02 10.24 6.90
N GLY A 166 -9.21 10.07 6.32
CA GLY A 166 -9.68 10.78 5.13
C GLY A 166 -10.13 12.23 5.40
N ASN A 167 -9.99 12.74 6.62
CA ASN A 167 -10.48 14.07 7.02
C ASN A 167 -12.01 14.22 6.82
N ALA A 168 -12.77 13.16 7.06
CA ALA A 168 -14.23 13.21 7.07
C ALA A 168 -14.79 13.99 8.28
N PHE A 169 -14.02 14.04 9.37
CA PHE A 169 -14.44 14.66 10.63
C PHE A 169 -13.62 15.91 10.97
N VAL A 170 -14.29 16.91 11.52
CA VAL A 170 -13.66 17.98 12.30
C VAL A 170 -13.26 17.39 13.65
N ARG A 171 -12.01 17.62 14.07
CA ARG A 171 -11.42 17.02 15.27
C ARG A 171 -11.10 18.10 16.28
N LEU A 172 -11.64 17.97 17.50
CA LEU A 172 -11.46 18.97 18.56
C LEU A 172 -11.11 18.30 19.89
N PRO A 173 -9.98 18.70 20.54
CA PRO A 173 -8.85 19.45 19.97
C PRO A 173 -8.01 18.56 19.02
N ASN A 174 -7.55 19.11 17.90
CA ASN A 174 -6.80 18.37 16.88
C ASN A 174 -5.35 18.03 17.28
N GLU A 175 -4.81 18.67 18.31
CA GLU A 175 -3.43 18.49 18.82
C GLU A 175 -3.30 17.24 19.72
N LEU A 176 -4.40 16.72 20.27
CA LEU A 176 -4.36 15.61 21.22
C LEU A 176 -4.36 14.24 20.50
N PRO A 177 -3.96 13.14 21.17
CA PRO A 177 -4.14 11.80 20.63
C PRO A 177 -5.61 11.52 20.28
N LEU A 178 -5.87 10.77 19.21
CA LEU A 178 -7.22 10.50 18.69
C LEU A 178 -8.23 10.04 19.76
N ALA A 179 -7.78 9.23 20.72
CA ALA A 179 -8.63 8.75 21.83
C ALA A 179 -9.19 9.86 22.74
N GLN A 180 -8.58 11.06 22.73
CA GLN A 180 -9.00 12.22 23.50
C GLN A 180 -9.71 13.28 22.63
N GLN A 181 -9.81 13.05 21.33
CA GLN A 181 -10.45 13.97 20.39
C GLN A 181 -11.95 13.69 20.31
N ARG A 182 -12.73 14.76 20.09
CA ARG A 182 -14.14 14.69 19.72
C ARG A 182 -14.26 14.90 18.20
N LEU A 183 -15.09 14.09 17.58
CA LEU A 183 -15.34 14.05 16.15
C LEU A 183 -16.71 14.63 15.85
N THR A 184 -16.76 15.57 14.90
CA THR A 184 -18.00 16.04 14.26
C THR A 184 -17.90 15.79 12.76
N LEU A 185 -18.88 15.12 12.17
CA LEU A 185 -18.92 14.88 10.72
C LEU A 185 -19.04 16.23 9.98
N ARG A 186 -18.15 16.42 9.00
CA ARG A 186 -18.14 17.62 8.17
C ARG A 186 -19.45 17.79 7.41
N GLN A 187 -19.98 19.02 7.40
CA GLN A 187 -21.26 19.33 6.76
C GLN A 187 -21.25 19.10 5.24
N ASP A 188 -20.12 19.38 4.59
CA ASP A 188 -19.95 19.22 3.15
C ASP A 188 -19.82 17.75 2.71
N LEU A 189 -19.72 16.81 3.65
CA LEU A 189 -19.59 15.38 3.39
C LEU A 189 -20.78 14.58 3.93
N ARG A 190 -21.92 15.19 4.24
CA ARG A 190 -23.13 14.52 4.77
C ARG A 190 -23.93 13.75 3.71
N THR A 191 -23.24 13.12 2.77
CA THR A 191 -23.82 12.17 1.81
C THR A 191 -22.89 10.98 1.64
N PRO A 192 -23.42 9.79 1.29
CA PRO A 192 -22.57 8.61 1.06
C PRO A 192 -21.53 8.85 -0.03
N GLU A 193 -21.91 9.54 -1.11
CA GLU A 193 -21.03 9.92 -2.22
C GLU A 193 -19.95 10.90 -1.76
N GLY A 194 -20.27 11.83 -0.87
CA GLY A 194 -19.33 12.80 -0.31
C GLY A 194 -18.25 12.11 0.52
N LEU A 195 -18.65 11.23 1.44
CA LEU A 195 -17.72 10.45 2.26
C LEU A 195 -16.83 9.53 1.41
N LEU A 196 -17.43 8.77 0.50
CA LEU A 196 -16.68 7.86 -0.38
C LEU A 196 -15.76 8.63 -1.34
N GLY A 197 -16.23 9.74 -1.89
CA GLY A 197 -15.44 10.63 -2.75
C GLY A 197 -14.23 11.20 -2.01
N GLN A 198 -14.42 11.65 -0.77
CA GLN A 198 -13.33 12.14 0.07
C GLN A 198 -12.31 11.03 0.39
N LEU A 199 -12.77 9.82 0.73
CA LEU A 199 -11.88 8.67 0.93
C LEU A 199 -11.08 8.35 -0.34
N ARG A 200 -11.73 8.30 -1.51
CA ARG A 200 -11.09 8.07 -2.81
C ARG A 200 -10.04 9.13 -3.11
N LEU A 201 -10.34 10.40 -2.86
CA LEU A 201 -9.41 11.51 -3.07
C LEU A 201 -8.15 11.38 -2.21
N VAL A 202 -8.30 11.15 -0.90
CA VAL A 202 -7.12 11.01 -0.02
C VAL A 202 -6.34 9.72 -0.30
N ALA A 203 -7.04 8.63 -0.65
CA ALA A 203 -6.41 7.39 -1.09
C ALA A 203 -5.59 7.59 -2.38
N GLN A 204 -6.15 8.31 -3.36
CA GLN A 204 -5.46 8.68 -4.59
C GLN A 204 -4.20 9.48 -4.29
N GLU A 205 -4.31 10.57 -3.54
CA GLU A 205 -3.15 11.41 -3.20
C GLU A 205 -2.04 10.59 -2.54
N LYS A 206 -2.41 9.69 -1.63
CA LYS A 206 -1.45 8.80 -0.97
C LYS A 206 -0.76 7.87 -1.98
N LEU A 207 -1.53 7.27 -2.88
CA LEU A 207 -0.97 6.41 -3.93
C LEU A 207 -0.09 7.20 -4.89
N GLU A 208 -0.49 8.40 -5.32
CA GLU A 208 0.29 9.25 -6.22
C GLU A 208 1.62 9.67 -5.62
N ARG A 209 1.64 10.00 -4.32
CA ARG A 209 2.88 10.30 -3.59
C ARG A 209 3.90 9.14 -3.61
N HIS A 210 3.44 7.89 -3.73
CA HIS A 210 4.30 6.71 -3.67
C HIS A 210 4.55 6.07 -5.04
N LEU A 211 3.56 6.10 -5.93
CA LEU A 211 3.55 5.38 -7.20
C LEU A 211 3.60 6.32 -8.42
N GLY A 212 3.46 7.64 -8.22
CA GLY A 212 3.38 8.62 -9.29
C GLY A 212 1.97 8.70 -9.88
N LYS A 213 1.74 8.09 -11.05
CA LYS A 213 0.40 8.05 -11.65
C LYS A 213 -0.43 6.95 -11.01
N VAL A 214 -1.75 7.13 -10.90
CA VAL A 214 -2.67 6.12 -10.34
C VAL A 214 -3.68 5.69 -11.42
N ASP A 215 -3.84 4.38 -11.59
CA ASP A 215 -4.96 3.80 -12.33
C ASP A 215 -6.26 3.87 -11.48
N PHE A 216 -7.21 4.67 -11.95
CA PHE A 216 -8.50 4.91 -11.29
C PHE A 216 -9.40 3.67 -11.22
N ARG A 217 -9.30 2.74 -12.18
CA ARG A 217 -10.12 1.51 -12.16
C ARG A 217 -9.70 0.62 -11.00
N ILE A 218 -8.40 0.52 -10.77
CA ILE A 218 -7.84 -0.25 -9.66
C ILE A 218 -8.12 0.45 -8.34
N LEU A 219 -8.04 1.80 -8.31
CA LEU A 219 -8.42 2.59 -7.14
C LEU A 219 -9.87 2.31 -6.74
N ALA A 220 -10.81 2.42 -7.68
CA ALA A 220 -12.22 2.16 -7.43
C ALA A 220 -12.45 0.73 -6.89
N ALA A 221 -11.75 -0.26 -7.45
CA ALA A 221 -11.84 -1.65 -6.99
C ALA A 221 -11.30 -1.88 -5.57
N VAL A 222 -10.39 -1.05 -5.06
CA VAL A 222 -9.87 -1.18 -3.68
C VAL A 222 -10.58 -0.29 -2.66
N THR A 223 -11.16 0.83 -3.09
CA THR A 223 -11.94 1.71 -2.20
C THR A 223 -13.41 1.31 -2.11
N GLY A 224 -13.85 0.36 -2.94
CA GLY A 224 -15.25 0.02 -3.09
C GLY A 224 -16.02 1.04 -3.93
N GLY A 225 -17.27 0.68 -4.23
CA GLY A 225 -18.32 1.54 -4.78
C GLY A 225 -19.55 1.49 -3.88
N LEU A 226 -20.43 2.47 -4.01
CA LEU A 226 -21.72 2.43 -3.30
C LEU A 226 -22.53 1.22 -3.81
N PRO A 227 -23.41 0.62 -2.98
CA PRO A 227 -24.31 -0.44 -3.42
C PRO A 227 -25.10 0.03 -4.66
N GLY A 228 -24.90 -0.63 -5.81
CA GLY A 228 -25.53 -0.26 -7.08
C GLY A 228 -24.58 0.38 -8.12
N GLU A 229 -23.36 0.78 -7.75
CA GLU A 229 -22.29 1.07 -8.73
C GLU A 229 -21.80 -0.26 -9.31
N ALA A 230 -22.42 -0.72 -10.40
CA ALA A 230 -21.97 -1.91 -11.12
C ALA A 230 -20.49 -1.73 -11.52
N THR A 231 -19.60 -2.43 -10.83
CA THR A 231 -18.18 -2.44 -11.17
C THR A 231 -18.03 -3.26 -12.45
N THR A 232 -18.23 -2.64 -13.59
CA THR A 232 -18.02 -3.28 -14.90
C THR A 232 -16.52 -3.35 -15.16
N VAL A 233 -15.83 -4.28 -14.49
CA VAL A 233 -14.48 -4.70 -14.89
C VAL A 233 -14.66 -5.70 -16.02
N ALA A 234 -14.80 -5.20 -17.24
CA ALA A 234 -14.61 -6.03 -18.42
C ALA A 234 -13.14 -6.49 -18.42
N VAL A 235 -12.91 -7.74 -18.03
CA VAL A 235 -11.65 -8.43 -18.27
C VAL A 235 -11.56 -8.62 -19.78
N GLY A 236 -10.88 -7.69 -20.45
CA GLY A 236 -10.50 -7.84 -21.85
C GLY A 236 -9.41 -8.89 -21.94
N GLU A 237 -9.80 -10.13 -22.25
CA GLU A 237 -8.90 -11.09 -22.90
C GLU A 237 -8.60 -10.59 -24.32
N ALA A 238 -7.33 -10.28 -24.58
CA ALA A 238 -6.72 -10.25 -25.90
C ALA A 238 -5.20 -10.51 -25.77
#